data_AF-A0A662U291-F1
#
_entry.id   AF-A0A662U291-F1
#
_cell.length_a   1.000
_cell.length_b   1.000
_cell.length_c   1.000
_cell.angle_alpha   90.00
_cell.angle_beta   90.00
_cell.angle_gamma   90.00
#
_symmetry.space_group_name_H-M   'P 1'
#
loop_
_entity.id
_entity.type
_entity.pdbx_description
1 polymer ?
#
loop_
_entity_poly.entity_id
_entity_poly.type
_entity_poly.pdbx_seq_one_letter_code
_entity_poly.pdbx_strand_id
1 'polypeptide(L)' 'MRTVSQGKTIEEAIYNLKEATELYFEEFPLEEKVRSLLTTFEISLEMDAKKVAKA' A
#
# COMPACT_ATOMS: atom_id res chain seq x y z
N MET A 1 -7.36 11.68 -4.37
CA MET A 1 -7.29 12.37 -5.67
C MET A 1 -8.08 11.56 -6.69
N ARG A 2 -8.92 12.17 -7.54
CA ARG A 2 -9.59 11.48 -8.65
C ARG A 2 -9.04 12.04 -9.96
N THR A 3 -8.56 11.20 -10.87
CA THR A 3 -8.16 11.62 -12.23
C THR A 3 -9.41 11.72 -13.09
N VAL A 4 -9.98 12.93 -13.18
CA VAL A 4 -11.12 13.25 -14.04
C VAL A 4 -10.79 14.52 -14.81
N SER A 5 -11.16 14.58 -16.09
CA SER A 5 -10.97 15.78 -16.92
C SER A 5 -12.27 16.27 -17.54
N GLN A 6 -12.30 17.56 -17.89
CA GLN A 6 -13.39 18.23 -18.60
C GLN A 6 -12.79 19.11 -19.70
N GLY A 7 -13.59 19.47 -20.70
CA GLY A 7 -13.20 20.37 -21.80
C GLY A 7 -14.43 20.81 -22.60
N LYS A 8 -14.32 21.91 -23.33
CA LYS A 8 -15.39 22.41 -24.21
C LYS A 8 -15.53 21.55 -25.48
N THR A 9 -14.47 20.82 -25.83
CA THR A 9 -14.49 19.79 -26.87
C THR A 9 -13.95 18.46 -26.34
N ILE A 10 -14.17 17.39 -27.11
CA ILE A 10 -13.66 16.06 -26.78
C ILE A 10 -12.13 16.06 -26.77
N GLU A 11 -11.51 16.74 -27.74
CA GLU A 11 -10.05 16.84 -27.88
C GLU A 11 -9.44 17.54 -26.67
N GLU A 12 -10.06 18.62 -26.20
CA GLU A 12 -9.62 19.34 -25.00
C GLU A 12 -9.78 18.46 -23.75
N ALA A 13 -10.90 17.75 -23.62
CA ALA A 13 -11.09 16.83 -22.49
C ALA A 13 -10.04 15.71 -22.47
N ILE A 14 -9.67 15.17 -23.62
CA ILE A 14 -8.61 14.14 -23.75
C ILE A 14 -7.24 14.73 -23.40
N TYR A 15 -6.91 15.93 -23.90
CA TYR A 15 -5.67 16.62 -23.57
C TYR A 15 -5.55 16.84 -22.05
N ASN A 16 -6.61 17.38 -21.44
CA ASN A 16 -6.67 17.62 -20.00
C ASN A 16 -6.59 16.31 -19.19
N LEU A 17 -7.12 15.20 -19.71
CA LEU A 17 -7.01 13.88 -19.05
C LEU A 17 -5.56 13.42 -19.00
N LYS A 18 -4.84 13.62 -20.10
CA LYS A 18 -3.44 13.22 -20.22
C LYS A 18 -2.57 14.01 -19.24
N GLU A 19 -2.70 15.33 -19.20
CA GLU A 19 -1.95 16.15 -18.23
C GLU A 19 -2.31 15.78 -16.78
N ALA A 20 -3.59 15.60 -16.46
CA ALA A 20 -4.00 15.19 -15.11
C ALA A 20 -3.43 13.81 -14.71
N THR A 21 -3.18 12.94 -15.68
CA THR A 21 -2.57 11.62 -15.46
C THR A 21 -1.05 11.73 -15.28
N GLU A 22 -0.38 12.61 -16.03
CA GLU A 22 1.06 12.88 -15.88
C GLU A 22 1.34 13.47 -14.49
N LEU A 23 0.56 14.46 -14.06
CA LEU A 23 0.66 15.03 -12.70
C LEU A 23 0.42 13.98 -11.60
N TYR A 24 -0.50 13.05 -11.81
CA TYR A 24 -0.72 11.95 -10.85
C TYR A 24 0.54 11.09 -10.66
N PHE A 25 1.27 10.79 -11.73
CA PHE A 25 2.51 10.01 -11.63
C PHE A 25 3.69 10.81 -11.08
N GLU A 26 3.70 12.12 -11.25
CA GLU A 26 4.69 13.00 -10.61
C GLU A 26 4.46 13.08 -9.09
N GLU A 27 3.20 13.18 -8.65
CA GLU A 27 2.83 13.20 -7.23
C GLU A 27 2.95 11.81 -6.56
N PHE A 28 2.65 10.76 -7.32
CA PHE A 28 2.66 9.37 -6.87
C PHE A 28 3.54 8.55 -7.81
N PRO A 29 4.88 8.56 -7.62
CA PRO A 29 5.78 7.75 -8.43
C PRO A 29 5.38 6.29 -8.33
N LEU A 30 5.48 5.58 -9.45
CA LEU A 30 5.24 4.14 -9.48
C LEU A 30 6.18 3.46 -8.48
N GLU A 31 5.61 2.82 -7.46
CA GLU A 31 6.41 2.03 -6.53
C GLU A 31 7.14 0.95 -7.32
N GLU A 32 8.46 0.91 -7.20
CA GLU A 32 9.21 -0.26 -7.64
C GLU A 32 8.67 -1.46 -6.86
N LYS A 33 8.19 -2.47 -7.58
CA LYS A 33 7.80 -3.74 -6.96
C LYS A 33 9.04 -4.40 -6.41
N VAL A 34 9.39 -4.06 -5.16
CA VAL A 34 10.42 -4.76 -4.41
C VAL A 34 9.92 -6.16 -4.07
N ARG A 35 10.80 -7.15 -4.26
CA ARG A 35 10.52 -8.53 -3.86
C ARG A 35 10.26 -8.54 -2.35
N SER A 36 9.14 -9.12 -1.93
CA SER A 36 8.81 -9.25 -0.52
C SER A 36 9.88 -10.04 0.23
N LEU A 37 10.28 -9.55 1.41
CA LEU A 37 11.13 -10.29 2.34
C LEU A 37 10.22 -11.03 3.33
N LEU A 38 9.98 -12.31 3.07
CA LEU A 38 9.21 -13.18 3.96
C LEU A 38 10.15 -13.86 4.95
N THR A 39 9.83 -13.79 6.24
CA THR A 39 10.56 -14.51 7.31
C THR A 39 9.58 -15.06 8.34
N THR A 40 10.03 -16.00 9.14
CA THR A 40 9.26 -16.64 10.23
C THR A 40 10.14 -16.68 11.47
N PHE A 41 9.53 -16.53 12.65
CA PHE A 41 10.19 -16.75 13.93
C PHE A 41 9.28 -17.53 14.85
N GLU A 42 9.88 -18.24 15.80
CA GLU A 42 9.16 -19.05 16.79
C GLU A 42 9.05 -18.28 18.12
N ILE A 43 7.94 -18.47 18.82
CA ILE A 43 7.72 -17.93 20.17
C ILE A 43 7.52 -19.11 21.12
N SER A 44 8.24 -19.11 22.24
CA SER A 44 8.00 -20.04 23.35
C SER A 44 7.02 -19.42 24.32
N LEU A 45 5.99 -20.19 24.70
CA LEU A 45 5.08 -19.82 25.80
C LEU A 45 5.63 -20.45 27.08
N GLU A 46 6.21 -19.63 27.95
CA GLU A 46 6.56 -20.05 29.31
C GLU A 46 5.27 -20.07 30.14
N MET A 47 4.78 -21.27 30.46
CA MET A 47 3.69 -21.44 31.42
C MET A 47 4.28 -21.72 32.80
N ASP A 48 4.17 -20.76 33.72
CA ASP A 48 4.54 -20.92 35.13
C ASP A 48 3.60 -21.92 35.82
N ALA A 49 3.94 -23.21 35.76
CA ALA A 49 3.29 -24.22 36.56
C ALA A 49 3.74 -24.07 38.03
N LYS A 50 3.05 -23.22 38.81
CA LYS A 50 3.12 -23.28 40.27
C LYS A 50 2.68 -24.68 40.71
N LYS A 51 3.68 -25.50 41.05
CA LYS A 51 3.55 -26.85 41.59
C LYS A 51 2.71 -26.78 42.87
N VAL A 52 1.43 -27.17 42.78
CA VAL A 52 0.65 -27.52 43.97
C VAL A 52 1.15 -28.88 44.45
N ALA A 53 2.05 -28.87 45.42
CA ALA A 53 2.37 -30.04 46.22
C ALA A 53 2.86 -29.58 47.61
N LYS A 54 2.04 -29.74 48.65
CA LYS A 54 2.22 -30.82 49.63
C LYS A 54 1.11 -30.78 50.68
N ALA A 55 0.66 -31.99 51.04
CA ALA A 55 -0.24 -32.34 52.14
C ALA A 55 0.30 -31.94 53.52
#